data_AF-A0A1G6QQR4-F1
#
_entry.id   AF-A0A1G6QQR4-F1
#
_cell.length_a   1.000
_cell.length_b   1.000
_cell.length_c   1.000
_cell.angle_alpha   90.00
_cell.angle_beta   90.00
_cell.angle_gamma   90.00
#
_symmetry.space_group_name_H-M   'P 1'
#
loop_
_entity.id
_entity.type
_entity.pdbx_description
1 polymer ?
#
loop_
_entity_poly.entity_id
_entity_poly.type
_entity_poly.pdbx_seq_one_letter_code
_entity_poly.pdbx_strand_id
1 'polypeptide(L)' 'MQELGIYAVLFILLIGHTLLAGKMYRKVHDDTSLSLREKNDWKLKALIFPGYFWFKYKKLSR' A
#
# COMPACT_ATOMS: atom_id res chain seq x y z
N MET A 1 29.14 -12.26 5.56
CA MET A 1 28.98 -10.96 4.84
C MET A 1 27.81 -10.96 3.86
N GLN A 2 27.21 -12.11 3.49
CA GLN A 2 26.01 -12.16 2.65
C GLN A 2 24.76 -11.64 3.38
N GLU A 3 24.75 -11.77 4.71
CA GLU A 3 23.69 -11.32 5.60
C GLU A 3 23.46 -9.80 5.48
N LEU A 4 24.55 -9.02 5.40
CA LEU A 4 24.48 -7.56 5.20
C LEU A 4 23.76 -7.20 3.89
N GLY A 5 24.07 -7.92 2.81
CA GLY A 5 23.40 -7.73 1.52
C GLY A 5 21.91 -8.07 1.59
N ILE A 6 21.55 -9.18 2.24
CA ILE A 6 20.15 -9.59 2.44
C ILE A 6 19.39 -8.52 3.24
N TYR A 7 19.97 -8.02 4.35
CA TYR A 7 19.33 -6.99 5.17
C TYR A 7 19.15 -5.67 4.42
N ALA A 8 20.13 -5.25 3.62
CA ALA A 8 20.00 -4.06 2.80
C ALA A 8 18.82 -4.17 1.80
N VAL A 9 18.68 -5.32 1.14
CA VAL A 9 17.55 -5.57 0.24
C VAL A 9 16.22 -5.57 0.98
N LEU A 10 16.12 -6.26 2.12
CA LEU A 10 14.91 -6.26 2.94
C LEU A 10 14.52 -4.85 3.41
N PHE A 11 15.51 -4.02 3.75
CA PHE A 11 15.29 -2.64 4.17
C PHE A 11 14.74 -1.78 3.02
N ILE A 12 15.29 -1.91 1.82
CA ILE A 12 14.77 -1.22 0.62
C ILE A 12 13.34 -1.68 0.33
N LEU A 13 13.04 -2.98 0.44
CA LEU A 13 11.69 -3.50 0.26
C LEU A 13 10.72 -2.94 1.31
N LEU A 14 11.14 -2.83 2.57
CA LEU A 14 10.34 -2.25 3.64
C LEU A 14 10.05 -0.75 3.41
N ILE A 15 11.04 0.02 2.96
CA ILE A 15 10.85 1.42 2.57
C ILE A 15 9.85 1.51 1.42
N GLY A 16 10.04 0.72 0.36
CA GLY A 16 9.12 0.68 -0.78
C GLY A 16 7.69 0.34 -0.35
N HIS A 17 7.53 -0.65 0.53
CA HIS A 17 6.24 -1.03 1.09
C HIS A 17 5.57 0.14 1.83
N THR A 18 6.28 0.81 2.74
CA THR A 18 5.69 1.92 3.53
C THR A 18 5.34 3.14 2.67
N LEU A 19 6.16 3.48 1.67
CA LEU A 19 5.86 4.56 0.72
C LEU A 19 4.62 4.25 -0.11
N LEU A 20 4.50 3.02 -0.62
CA LEU A 20 3.33 2.58 -1.39
C LEU A 20 2.06 2.56 -0.54
N ALA A 21 2.13 2.03 0.69
CA ALA A 21 1.01 2.03 1.63
C ALA A 21 0.55 3.47 1.94
N GLY A 22 1.48 4.38 2.23
CA GLY A 22 1.17 5.78 2.48
C GLY A 22 0.55 6.49 1.27
N LYS A 23 1.03 6.20 0.06
CA LYS A 23 0.44 6.73 -1.19
C LYS A 23 -0.99 6.22 -1.40
N MET A 24 -1.21 4.92 -1.21
CA MET A 24 -2.53 4.32 -1.35
C MET A 24 -3.49 4.85 -0.29
N TYR A 25 -3.04 4.99 0.96
CA TYR A 25 -3.82 5.56 2.05
C TYR A 25 -4.38 6.93 1.70
N ARG A 26 -3.52 7.86 1.23
CA ARG A 26 -3.94 9.21 0.85
C ARG A 26 -4.98 9.17 -0.26
N LYS A 27 -4.74 8.38 -1.31
CA LYS A 27 -5.66 8.29 -2.44
C LYS A 27 -7.04 7.77 -2.04
N VAL A 28 -7.09 6.72 -1.21
CA VAL A 28 -8.34 6.15 -0.69
C VAL A 28 -9.04 7.12 0.28
N HIS A 29 -8.27 7.86 1.08
CA HIS A 29 -8.82 8.84 2.01
C HIS A 29 -9.57 9.96 1.27
N ASP A 30 -8.98 10.46 0.20
CA ASP A 30 -9.50 11.55 -0.63
C ASP A 30 -10.63 11.11 -1.58
N ASP A 31 -10.88 9.80 -1.69
CA ASP A 31 -11.91 9.26 -2.58
C ASP A 31 -13.32 9.51 -2.01
N THR A 32 -14.09 10.41 -2.61
CA THR A 32 -15.45 10.73 -2.14
C THR A 32 -16.50 9.69 -2.57
N SER A 33 -16.15 8.75 -3.46
CA SER A 33 -17.07 7.70 -3.91
C SER A 33 -17.18 6.54 -2.92
N LEU A 34 -16.23 6.41 -2.00
CA LEU A 34 -16.20 5.35 -1.00
C LEU A 34 -16.83 5.78 0.33
N SER A 35 -17.61 4.89 0.93
CA SER A 35 -18.03 5.01 2.33
C SER A 35 -16.85 4.90 3.29
N LEU A 36 -17.02 5.36 4.54
CA LEU A 36 -16.00 5.24 5.59
C LEU A 36 -15.54 3.78 5.81
N ARG A 37 -16.48 2.82 5.74
CA ARG A 37 -16.16 1.40 5.90
C ARG A 37 -15.28 0.89 4.76
N GLU A 38 -15.62 1.22 3.53
CA GLU A 38 -14.83 0.83 2.35
C GLU A 38 -13.44 1.47 2.37
N LYS A 39 -13.35 2.74 2.77
CA LYS A 39 -12.04 3.41 2.96
C LYS A 39 -11.17 2.65 3.96
N ASN A 40 -11.73 2.26 5.10
CA ASN A 40 -10.97 1.54 6.12
C ASN A 40 -10.53 0.15 5.65
N ASP A 41 -11.39 -0.56 4.94
CA ASP A 41 -11.05 -1.87 4.35
C ASP A 41 -9.91 -1.75 3.32
N TRP A 42 -9.96 -0.76 2.44
CA TRP A 42 -8.88 -0.49 1.49
C TRP A 42 -7.58 -0.05 2.17
N LYS A 43 -7.65 0.73 3.25
CA LYS A 43 -6.48 1.13 4.04
C LYS A 43 -5.82 -0.08 4.73
N LEU A 44 -6.61 -1.01 5.26
CA LEU A 44 -6.10 -2.26 5.85
C LEU A 44 -5.44 -3.14 4.78
N LYS A 45 -6.08 -3.31 3.63
CA LYS A 45 -5.50 -4.02 2.48
C LYS A 45 -4.17 -3.40 2.01
N ALA A 46 -4.10 -2.07 1.99
CA ALA A 46 -2.87 -1.35 1.67
C ALA A 46 -1.74 -1.61 2.67
N LEU A 47 -2.05 -1.84 3.96
CA LEU A 47 -1.03 -2.15 4.97
C LEU A 47 -0.43 -3.55 4.78
N ILE A 48 -1.22 -4.51 4.28
CA ILE A 48 -0.74 -5.89 4.08
C ILE A 48 0.08 -5.99 2.80
N PHE A 49 -0.47 -5.52 1.67
CA PHE A 49 0.24 -5.60 0.39
C PHE A 49 -0.14 -4.46 -0.55
N PRO A 50 0.45 -3.27 -0.39
CA PRO A 50 0.02 -2.06 -1.08
C PRO A 50 0.22 -2.17 -2.60
N GLY A 51 1.25 -2.87 -3.06
CA GLY A 51 1.51 -3.08 -4.48
C GLY A 51 0.36 -3.78 -5.20
N TYR A 52 -0.09 -4.93 -4.69
CA TYR A 52 -1.19 -5.69 -5.29
C TYR A 52 -2.53 -4.96 -5.20
N PHE A 53 -2.86 -4.45 -4.01
CA PHE A 53 -4.17 -3.82 -3.78
C PHE A 53 -4.31 -2.47 -4.46
N TRP A 54 -3.21 -1.76 -4.75
CA TRP A 54 -3.25 -0.55 -5.56
C TRP A 54 -3.84 -0.79 -6.95
N PHE A 55 -3.44 -1.87 -7.62
CA PHE A 55 -3.98 -2.20 -8.94
C PHE A 55 -5.44 -2.65 -8.88
N LYS A 56 -5.83 -3.38 -7.83
CA LYS A 56 -7.23 -3.75 -7.60
C LYS A 56 -8.10 -2.52 -7.34
N TYR A 57 -7.63 -1.60 -6.49
CA TYR A 57 -8.31 -0.34 -6.20
C TYR A 57 -8.47 0.52 -7.47
N LYS A 58 -7.41 0.67 -8.27
CA LYS A 58 -7.48 1.40 -9.55
C LYS A 58 -8.47 0.81 -10.56
N LYS A 59 -8.69 -0.51 -10.55
CA LYS A 59 -9.67 -1.16 -11.43
C LYS A 59 -11.11 -0.88 -10.99
N LEU A 60 -11.33 -0.71 -9.69
CA LEU A 60 -12.63 -0.36 -9.12
C LEU A 60 -12.94 1.13 -9.29
N SER A 61 -11.93 2.00 -9.20
CA SER A 61 -12.06 3.46 -9.29
C SER A 61 -12.03 3.99 -10.75
N ARG A 62 -12.13 3.11 -11.75
CA ARG A 62 -12.15 3.44 -13.18
C ARG A 62 -13.51 3.12 -13.73
#